data_AF-A0A2U3I4L2-F1
#
_entry.id   AF-A0A2U3I4L2-F1
#
_cell.length_a   1.000
_cell.length_b   1.000
_cell.length_c   1.000
_cell.angle_alpha   90.00
_cell.angle_beta   90.00
_cell.angle_gamma   90.00
#
_symmetry.space_group_name_H-M   'P 1'
#
loop_
_entity.id
_entity.type
_entity.pdbx_description
1 polymer ?
#
loop_
_entity_poly.entity_id
_entity_poly.type
_entity_poly.pdbx_seq_one_letter_code
_entity_poly.pdbx_strand_id
1 'polypeptide(L)'
;MISIDSLALERVDFIKIDVEGMEMDVLKGAAETLKRCAPVLLVETLKSDANAIRTFLAGVGYADFYAVNPNMIAIGERDPVRKNVVKRENAVHIV
;
A
#
# COMPACT_ATOMS: atom_id res chain seq x y z
N MET A 1 -4.86 11.80 18.32
CA MET A 1 -4.39 11.19 17.06
C MET A 1 -5.32 10.03 16.75
N ILE A 2 -5.73 9.85 15.49
CA ILE A 2 -6.67 8.79 15.07
C ILE A 2 -5.93 7.78 14.18
N SER A 3 -6.22 6.50 14.34
CA SER A 3 -5.66 5.45 13.47
C SER A 3 -6.69 5.04 12.43
N ILE A 4 -6.25 4.53 11.28
CA ILE A 4 -7.16 3.98 10.27
C ILE A 4 -7.94 2.81 10.85
N ASP A 5 -7.28 1.96 11.65
CA ASP A 5 -7.93 0.84 12.32
C ASP A 5 -9.06 1.27 13.25
N SER A 6 -8.96 2.43 13.90
CA SER A 6 -10.01 2.96 14.79
C SER A 6 -11.28 3.42 14.06
N LEU A 7 -11.22 3.59 12.73
CA LEU A 7 -12.39 3.92 11.91
C LEU A 7 -13.29 2.69 11.69
N ALA A 8 -12.81 1.48 12.01
CA ALA A 8 -13.56 0.23 11.88
C ALA A 8 -14.22 0.03 10.51
N LEU A 9 -13.53 0.45 9.44
CA LEU A 9 -14.03 0.31 8.07
C LEU A 9 -14.25 -1.18 7.75
N GLU A 10 -15.47 -1.51 7.35
CA GLU A 10 -15.86 -2.88 7.00
C GLU A 10 -15.14 -3.38 5.75
N ARG A 11 -14.92 -2.49 4.79
CA ARG A 11 -14.28 -2.77 3.50
C ARG A 11 -13.43 -1.59 3.04
N VAL A 12 -12.22 -1.90 2.58
CA VAL A 12 -11.32 -0.94 1.93
C VAL A 12 -10.64 -1.67 0.78
N ASP A 13 -10.82 -1.19 -0.44
CA ASP A 13 -10.21 -1.81 -1.64
C ASP A 13 -8.95 -1.07 -2.10
N PHE A 14 -8.81 0.21 -1.74
CA PHE A 14 -7.68 1.05 -2.15
C PHE A 14 -7.35 2.11 -1.11
N ILE A 15 -6.05 2.38 -0.91
CA ILE A 15 -5.57 3.50 -0.08
C ILE A 15 -4.47 4.24 -0.83
N LYS A 16 -4.60 5.56 -0.95
CA LYS A 16 -3.48 6.45 -1.27
C LYS A 16 -2.89 7.02 0.02
N ILE A 17 -1.58 6.96 0.18
CA ILE A 17 -0.83 7.51 1.32
C ILE A 17 0.17 8.53 0.80
N ASP A 18 -0.03 9.78 1.21
CA ASP A 18 0.73 10.95 0.78
C ASP A 18 0.66 11.95 1.95
N VAL A 19 1.56 11.78 2.92
CA VAL A 19 1.48 12.43 4.24
C VAL A 19 2.81 13.05 4.67
N GLU A 20 3.63 13.43 3.69
CA GLU A 20 4.82 14.25 3.86
C GLU A 20 5.86 13.68 4.84
N GLY A 21 6.13 12.37 4.75
CA GLY A 21 7.18 11.68 5.55
C GLY A 21 6.64 10.87 6.73
N MET A 22 5.33 10.87 6.95
CA MET A 22 4.65 10.08 8.00
C MET A 22 4.04 8.77 7.47
N GLU A 23 4.43 8.30 6.28
CA GLU A 23 3.80 7.15 5.61
C GLU A 23 3.88 5.88 6.46
N MET A 24 5.02 5.66 7.13
CA MET A 24 5.19 4.52 8.03
C MET A 24 4.24 4.56 9.24
N ASP A 25 3.94 5.74 9.78
CA ASP A 25 3.01 5.87 10.92
C ASP A 25 1.56 5.62 10.48
N VAL A 26 1.18 6.06 9.27
CA VAL A 26 -0.12 5.72 8.67
C VAL A 26 -0.25 4.20 8.49
N LEU A 27 0.79 3.55 7.95
CA LEU A 27 0.80 2.10 7.75
C LEU A 27 0.69 1.32 9.06
N LYS A 28 1.40 1.74 10.11
CA LYS A 28 1.28 1.15 11.45
C LYS A 28 -0.13 1.36 12.03
N GLY A 29 -0.72 2.53 11.83
CA GLY A 29 -2.09 2.84 12.24
C GLY A 29 -3.18 2.14 11.42
N ALA A 30 -2.82 1.45 10.34
CA ALA A 30 -3.72 0.69 9.48
C ALA A 30 -3.45 -0.82 9.50
N ALA A 31 -2.59 -1.33 10.40
CA ALA A 31 -2.08 -2.69 10.34
C ALA A 31 -3.18 -3.77 10.30
N GLU A 32 -4.26 -3.61 11.07
CA GLU A 32 -5.37 -4.57 11.06
C GLU A 32 -6.23 -4.44 9.80
N THR A 33 -6.45 -3.23 9.32
CA THR A 33 -7.12 -2.96 8.05
C THR A 33 -6.35 -3.55 6.86
N LEU A 34 -5.02 -3.42 6.86
CA LEU A 34 -4.13 -3.99 5.84
C LEU A 34 -4.20 -5.52 5.81
N LYS A 35 -4.18 -6.18 6.97
CA LYS A 35 -4.28 -7.66 7.05
C LYS A 35 -5.67 -8.18 6.65
N ARG A 36 -6.73 -7.50 7.08
CA ARG A 36 -8.13 -7.95 6.87
C ARG A 36 -8.61 -7.65 5.46
N CYS A 37 -8.46 -6.39 5.02
CA CYS A 37 -9.00 -5.91 3.76
C CYS A 37 -8.02 -6.08 2.59
N ALA A 38 -6.71 -6.12 2.87
CA ALA A 38 -5.64 -6.22 1.86
C ALA A 38 -5.80 -5.25 0.66
N PRO A 39 -6.11 -3.96 0.89
CA PRO A 39 -6.33 -3.01 -0.20
C PRO A 39 -5.10 -2.85 -1.10
N VAL A 40 -5.31 -2.52 -2.36
CA VAL A 40 -4.21 -2.00 -3.20
C VAL A 40 -3.73 -0.67 -2.60
N LEU A 41 -2.41 -0.52 -2.43
CA LEU A 41 -1.83 0.69 -1.87
C LEU A 41 -1.12 1.49 -2.95
N LEU A 42 -1.27 2.80 -2.90
CA LEU A 42 -0.39 3.76 -3.58
C LEU A 42 0.28 4.62 -2.51
N VAL A 43 1.56 4.39 -2.25
CA VAL A 43 2.32 5.05 -1.17
C VAL A 43 3.36 5.97 -1.78
N GLU A 44 3.36 7.24 -1.40
CA GLU A 44 4.44 8.16 -1.77
C GLU A 44 5.74 7.73 -1.07
N THR A 45 6.86 7.72 -1.80
CA THR A 45 8.17 7.35 -1.27
C THR A 45 9.21 8.46 -1.41
N LEU A 46 8.79 9.69 -1.73
CA LEU A 46 9.71 10.81 -1.94
C LEU A 46 10.45 11.20 -0.65
N LYS A 47 9.72 11.25 0.48
CA LYS A 47 10.22 11.66 1.80
C LYS A 47 10.28 10.51 2.81
N SER A 48 10.14 9.28 2.32
CA SER A 48 9.99 8.08 3.13
C SER A 48 10.98 6.98 2.71
N ASP A 49 11.35 6.12 3.66
CA ASP A 49 12.19 4.95 3.36
C ASP A 49 11.35 3.86 2.69
N ALA A 50 11.47 3.79 1.36
CA ALA A 50 10.77 2.80 0.55
C ALA A 50 11.09 1.34 0.95
N ASN A 51 12.31 1.05 1.41
CA ASN A 51 12.69 -0.31 1.81
C ASN A 51 12.06 -0.68 3.16
N ALA A 52 12.01 0.25 4.11
CA ALA A 52 11.32 0.05 5.38
C ALA A 52 9.81 -0.18 5.14
N ILE A 53 9.19 0.61 4.27
CA ILE A 53 7.78 0.43 3.88
C ILE A 53 7.55 -0.95 3.25
N ARG A 54 8.37 -1.35 2.27
CA ARG A 54 8.27 -2.68 1.64
C ARG A 54 8.39 -3.80 2.67
N THR A 55 9.35 -3.70 3.58
CA THR A 55 9.57 -4.70 4.64
C THR A 55 8.35 -4.82 5.56
N PHE A 56 7.79 -3.70 6.00
CA PHE A 56 6.58 -3.69 6.81
C PHE A 56 5.39 -4.32 6.07
N LEU A 57 5.17 -3.89 4.82
CA LEU A 57 4.06 -4.37 3.99
C LEU A 57 4.17 -5.87 3.70
N ALA A 58 5.38 -6.38 3.43
CA ALA A 58 5.62 -7.81 3.28
C ALA A 58 5.23 -8.59 4.55
N GLY A 59 5.55 -8.05 5.73
CA GLY A 59 5.17 -8.64 7.03
C GLY A 59 3.66 -8.70 7.29
N VAL A 60 2.84 -7.91 6.58
CA VAL A 60 1.37 -7.92 6.71
C VAL A 60 0.65 -8.54 5.50
N GLY A 61 1.39 -9.21 4.61
CA GLY A 61 0.81 -10.02 3.53
C GLY A 61 0.80 -9.39 2.14
N TYR A 62 1.61 -8.36 1.89
CA TYR A 62 1.84 -7.81 0.55
C TYR A 62 3.00 -8.51 -0.15
N ALA A 63 2.87 -8.75 -1.45
CA ALA A 63 3.87 -9.52 -2.21
C ALA A 63 4.40 -8.77 -3.44
N ASP A 64 3.55 -8.02 -4.13
CA ASP A 64 3.94 -7.35 -5.37
C ASP A 64 4.13 -5.85 -5.12
N PHE A 65 5.24 -5.30 -5.61
CA PHE A 65 5.63 -3.91 -5.37
C PHE A 65 6.16 -3.25 -6.64
N TYR A 66 5.42 -2.30 -7.17
CA TYR A 66 5.74 -1.61 -8.42
C TYR A 66 6.16 -0.17 -8.14
N ALA A 67 7.35 0.22 -8.57
CA ALA A 67 7.79 1.62 -8.50
C ALA A 67 7.08 2.45 -9.57
N VAL A 68 6.48 3.57 -9.17
CA VAL A 68 5.80 4.58 -9.99
C VAL A 68 6.22 5.95 -9.49
N ASN A 69 7.46 6.36 -9.79
CA ASN A 69 8.12 7.51 -9.16
C ASN A 69 7.26 8.78 -9.13
N PRO A 70 7.12 9.45 -7.97
CA PRO A 70 7.81 9.18 -6.69
C PRO A 70 7.11 8.16 -5.78
N ASN A 71 6.10 7.44 -6.27
CA ASN A 71 5.25 6.51 -5.53
C ASN A 71 5.68 5.05 -5.70
N MET A 72 5.04 4.20 -4.90
CA MET A 72 5.05 2.75 -5.02
C MET A 72 3.62 2.22 -4.95
N ILE A 73 3.27 1.31 -5.86
CA ILE A 73 2.07 0.48 -5.74
C ILE A 73 2.44 -0.80 -4.99
N ALA A 74 1.66 -1.18 -3.98
CA ALA A 74 1.79 -2.47 -3.30
C ALA A 74 0.47 -3.25 -3.39
N ILE A 75 0.56 -4.54 -3.71
CA ILE A 75 -0.61 -5.42 -3.86
C ILE A 75 -0.46 -6.64 -2.93
N GLY A 76 -1.56 -6.95 -2.22
CA GLY A 76 -1.67 -8.08 -1.31
C GLY A 76 -1.48 -9.42 -2.03
N GLU A 77 -0.83 -10.39 -1.39
CA GLU A 77 -0.57 -11.71 -1.99
C GLU A 77 -1.87 -12.41 -2.45
N ARG A 78 -2.94 -12.22 -1.68
CA ARG A 78 -4.26 -12.84 -1.88
C ARG A 78 -5.15 -12.08 -2.85
N ASP A 79 -4.72 -10.91 -3.33
CA ASP A 79 -5.54 -10.10 -4.22
C ASP A 79 -5.55 -10.69 -5.65
N PRO A 80 -6.71 -11.03 -6.23
CA PRO A 80 -6.77 -11.55 -7.59
C PRO A 80 -6.30 -10.54 -8.65
N VAL A 81 -6.30 -9.23 -8.34
CA VAL A 81 -5.92 -8.16 -9.27
C VAL A 81 -4.47 -8.28 -9.74
N ARG A 82 -3.62 -9.01 -9.00
CA ARG A 82 -2.23 -9.33 -9.38
C ARG A 82 -2.12 -9.89 -10.80
N LYS A 83 -3.14 -10.61 -11.26
CA LYS A 83 -3.18 -11.21 -12.61
C LYS A 83 -3.42 -10.18 -13.72
N ASN A 84 -3.87 -8.98 -13.37
CA ASN A 84 -4.24 -7.93 -14.30
C ASN A 84 -3.36 -6.68 -14.17
N VAL A 85 -2.14 -6.83 -13.65
CA VAL A 85 -1.18 -5.73 -13.56
C VAL A 85 -0.28 -5.73 -14.80
N VAL A 86 -0.31 -4.63 -15.55
CA VAL A 86 0.53 -4.43 -16.74
C VAL A 86 1.43 -3.21 -16.53
N LYS A 87 2.74 -3.42 -16.52
CA LYS A 87 3.72 -2.34 -16.48
C LYS A 87 4.08 -1.89 -17.90
N ARG A 88 3.97 -0.59 -18.18
CA ARG A 88 4.38 0.02 -19.46
C ARG A 88 5.23 1.24 -19.17
N GLU A 89 6.49 1.24 -19.60
CA GLU A 89 7.45 2.34 -19.41
C GLU A 89 7.36 2.99 -18.01
N ASN A 90 6.62 4.10 -17.87
CA ASN A 90 6.44 4.89 -16.65
C ASN A 90 5.06 4.74 -15.97
N ALA A 91 4.25 3.79 -16.38
CA ALA A 91 2.90 3.55 -15.88
C ALA A 91 2.71 2.10 -15.44
N VAL A 92 1.84 1.93 -14.44
CA VAL A 92 1.31 0.64 -14.02
C VAL A 92 -0.20 0.69 -14.25
N HIS A 93 -0.68 -0.20 -15.09
CA HIS A 93 -2.10 -0.37 -15.37
C HIS A 93 -2.61 -1.54 -14.53
N ILE A 94 -3.74 -1.34 -13.87
CA ILE A 94 -4.47 -2.38 -13.15
C ILE A 94 -5.82 -2.47 -13.87
N VAL A 95 -6.04 -3.56 -14.61
CA VAL A 95 -7.19 -3.73 -15.55
C VAL A 95 -8.16 -4.84 -15.16
#